data_AF-A0A957SJE3-F1
#
_entry.id   AF-A0A957SJE3-F1
#
_cell.length_a   1.000
_cell.length_b   1.000
_cell.length_c   1.000
_cell.angle_alpha   90.00
_cell.angle_beta   90.00
_cell.angle_gamma   90.00
#
_symmetry.space_group_name_H-M   'P 1'
#
loop_
_entity.id
_entity.type
_entity.pdbx_description
1 polymer ?
#
loop_
_entity_poly.entity_id
_entity_poly.type
_entity_poly.pdbx_seq_one_letter_code
_entity_poly.pdbx_strand_id
1 'polypeptide(L)'
;MKALRYSNVAWESIMANKMRSLLTMLGLIIGVASVLTTVGIGRGAALGVTKEIEGQGINTLVITPKTENVGDSSTLTAGDAA
;
A
#
# COMPACT_ATOMS: atom_id res chain seq x y z
N MET A 1 23.37 38.17 -21.24
CA MET A 1 23.91 37.78 -19.91
C MET A 1 23.31 38.62 -18.77
N LYS A 2 22.00 38.55 -18.54
CA LYS A 2 21.32 39.28 -17.45
C LYS A 2 20.86 38.37 -16.30
N ALA A 3 20.54 37.11 -16.60
CA ALA A 3 20.12 36.09 -15.63
C ALA A 3 21.15 35.86 -14.50
N LEU A 4 22.45 35.89 -14.83
CA LEU A 4 23.54 35.71 -13.86
C LEU A 4 23.62 36.84 -12.81
N ARG A 5 23.11 38.05 -13.11
CA ARG A 5 23.09 39.15 -12.12
C ARG A 5 21.96 38.99 -11.11
N TYR A 6 20.80 38.51 -11.56
CA TYR A 6 19.64 38.32 -10.68
C TYR A 6 19.84 37.15 -9.71
N SER A 7 20.55 36.09 -10.10
CA SER A 7 20.84 34.95 -9.22
C SER A 7 21.70 35.34 -8.02
N ASN A 8 22.70 36.21 -8.20
CA ASN A 8 23.55 36.68 -7.11
C ASN A 8 22.76 37.52 -6.09
N VAL A 9 21.90 38.42 -6.56
CA VAL A 9 21.04 39.24 -5.68
C VAL A 9 20.07 38.37 -4.88
N ALA A 10 19.50 37.33 -5.51
CA ALA A 10 18.64 36.38 -4.81
C ALA A 10 19.40 35.60 -3.73
N TRP A 11 20.62 35.13 -4.03
CA TRP A 11 21.46 34.40 -3.06
C TRP A 11 21.84 35.27 -1.85
N GLU A 12 22.19 36.53 -2.10
CA GLU A 12 22.53 37.49 -1.06
C GLU A 12 21.34 37.81 -0.16
N SER A 13 20.13 37.95 -0.74
CA SER A 13 18.89 38.19 0.01
C SER A 13 18.52 37.03 0.95
N ILE A 14 18.76 35.78 0.53
CA ILE A 14 18.55 34.58 1.35
C ILE A 14 19.55 34.56 2.52
N MET A 15 20.82 34.91 2.26
CA MET A 15 21.85 34.97 3.30
C MET A 15 21.67 36.12 4.28
N ALA A 16 20.98 37.20 3.90
CA ALA A 16 20.69 38.35 4.77
C ALA A 16 19.67 38.01 5.86
N ASN A 17 18.72 37.09 5.61
CA ASN A 17 17.67 36.73 6.58
C ASN A 17 17.67 35.24 6.92
N LYS A 18 18.79 34.80 7.52
CA LYS A 18 19.09 33.39 7.81
C LYS A 18 17.99 32.68 8.59
N MET A 19 17.43 33.30 9.64
CA MET A 19 16.45 32.63 10.51
C MET A 19 15.13 32.35 9.77
N ARG A 20 14.59 33.35 9.06
CA ARG A 20 13.35 33.19 8.30
C ARG A 20 13.54 32.25 7.11
N SER A 21 14.66 32.38 6.39
CA SER A 21 14.92 31.51 5.24
C SER A 21 15.17 30.06 5.64
N LEU A 22 15.81 29.82 6.80
CA LEU A 22 16.02 28.48 7.33
C LEU A 22 14.70 27.83 7.76
N LEU A 23 13.84 28.56 8.48
CA LEU A 23 12.55 28.02 8.96
C LEU A 23 11.60 27.67 7.81
N THR A 24 11.57 28.49 6.76
CA THR A 24 10.74 28.25 5.57
C THR A 24 11.23 27.06 4.76
N MET A 25 12.55 26.92 4.57
CA MET A 25 13.12 25.74 3.93
C MET A 25 12.90 24.47 4.76
N LEU A 26 13.09 24.53 6.08
CA LEU A 26 12.86 23.40 6.97
C LEU A 26 11.42 22.90 6.89
N GLY A 27 10.45 23.81 6.92
CA GLY A 27 9.03 23.47 6.78
C GLY A 27 8.72 22.77 5.46
N LEU A 28 9.28 23.26 4.35
CA LEU A 28 9.11 22.62 3.04
C LEU A 28 9.72 21.22 3.01
N ILE A 29 10.94 21.05 3.53
CA ILE A 29 11.65 19.77 3.54
C ILE A 29 10.85 18.72 4.32
N ILE A 30 10.43 19.05 5.55
CA ILE A 30 9.66 18.14 6.39
C ILE A 30 8.28 17.87 5.79
N GLY A 31 7.62 18.91 5.27
CA GLY A 31 6.29 18.80 4.67
C GLY A 31 6.26 17.87 3.47
N VAL A 32 7.18 18.07 2.51
CA VAL A 32 7.26 17.22 1.31
C VAL A 32 7.75 15.81 1.67
N ALA A 33 8.68 15.68 2.62
CA ALA A 33 9.19 14.37 3.05
C ALA A 33 8.08 13.49 3.67
N SER A 34 7.22 14.05 4.52
CA SER A 34 6.11 13.32 5.13
C SER A 34 5.18 12.74 4.07
N VAL A 35 4.76 13.59 3.11
CA VAL A 35 3.86 13.17 2.02
C VAL A 35 4.50 12.11 1.13
N LEU A 36 5.77 12.32 0.73
CA LEU A 36 6.49 11.33 -0.09
C LEU A 36 6.60 9.97 0.60
N THR A 37 6.87 9.97 1.91
CA THR A 37 7.01 8.73 2.68
C THR A 37 5.69 7.97 2.74
N THR A 38 4.59 8.63 3.10
CA THR A 38 3.27 7.99 3.18
C THR A 38 2.81 7.47 1.82
N VAL A 39 3.04 8.23 0.73
CA VAL A 39 2.73 7.78 -0.63
C VAL A 39 3.57 6.57 -1.02
N GLY A 40 4.87 6.57 -0.67
CA GLY A 40 5.78 5.46 -0.90
C GLY A 40 5.32 4.19 -0.17
N ILE A 41 4.97 4.30 1.10
CA ILE A 41 4.42 3.19 1.90
C ILE A 41 3.12 2.68 1.29
N GLY A 42 2.18 3.58 0.96
CA GLY A 42 0.88 3.19 0.41
C GLY A 42 1.00 2.43 -0.92
N ARG A 43 1.82 2.96 -1.85
CA ARG A 43 2.08 2.30 -3.14
C ARG A 43 2.86 1.00 -2.96
N GLY A 44 3.87 0.97 -2.09
CA GLY A 44 4.65 -0.24 -1.80
C GLY A 44 3.81 -1.35 -1.19
N ALA A 45 2.93 -1.01 -0.24
CA ALA A 45 1.99 -1.96 0.36
C ALA A 45 0.99 -2.49 -0.68
N ALA A 46 0.42 -1.60 -1.51
CA ALA A 46 -0.48 -2.01 -2.58
C ALA A 46 0.20 -2.98 -3.56
N LEU A 47 1.43 -2.68 -3.99
CA LEU A 47 2.22 -3.56 -4.85
C LEU A 47 2.54 -4.90 -4.17
N GLY A 48 2.83 -4.89 -2.87
CA GLY A 48 3.07 -6.11 -2.09
C GLY A 48 1.85 -7.03 -2.08
N VAL A 49 0.67 -6.47 -1.78
CA VAL A 49 -0.61 -7.19 -1.79
C VAL A 49 -0.94 -7.70 -3.20
N THR A 50 -0.80 -6.85 -4.23
CA THR A 50 -1.01 -7.28 -5.62
C THR A 50 -0.08 -8.43 -5.99
N LYS A 51 1.20 -8.38 -5.62
CA LYS A 51 2.17 -9.45 -5.87
C LYS A 51 1.82 -10.75 -5.15
N GLU A 52 1.29 -10.67 -3.93
CA GLU A 52 0.83 -11.84 -3.18
C GLU A 52 -0.43 -12.45 -3.80
N ILE A 53 -1.38 -11.62 -4.25
CA ILE A 53 -2.59 -12.04 -4.96
C ILE A 53 -2.23 -12.67 -6.32
N GLU A 54 -1.32 -12.05 -7.08
CA GLU A 54 -0.82 -12.58 -8.36
C GLU A 54 -0.04 -13.88 -8.16
N GLY A 55 0.74 -13.99 -7.07
CA GLY A 55 1.46 -15.21 -6.70
C GLY A 55 0.53 -16.36 -6.29
N GLN A 56 -0.64 -16.04 -5.71
CA GLN A 56 -1.74 -17.00 -5.51
C GLN A 56 -2.49 -17.30 -6.82
N GLY A 57 -2.28 -16.53 -7.87
CA GLY A 57 -2.71 -16.83 -9.22
C GLY A 57 -4.21 -16.66 -9.43
N ILE A 58 -4.56 -16.02 -10.56
CA ILE A 58 -5.91 -15.92 -11.16
C ILE A 58 -6.40 -17.32 -11.65
N ASN A 59 -5.84 -18.40 -11.09
CA ASN A 59 -6.16 -19.79 -11.37
C ASN A 59 -6.23 -20.64 -10.08
N THR A 60 -6.53 -20.05 -8.92
CA THR A 60 -6.84 -20.84 -7.73
C THR A 60 -8.27 -21.37 -7.83
N LEU A 61 -8.40 -22.61 -8.30
CA LEU A 61 -9.64 -23.38 -8.25
C LEU A 61 -9.82 -23.90 -6.82
N VAL A 62 -10.66 -23.22 -6.03
CA VAL A 62 -10.98 -23.66 -4.66
C VAL A 62 -11.96 -24.83 -4.74
N ILE A 63 -11.43 -26.05 -4.68
CA ILE A 63 -12.24 -27.27 -4.62
C ILE A 63 -12.59 -27.52 -3.15
N THR A 64 -13.78 -27.09 -2.74
CA THR A 64 -14.33 -27.46 -1.42
C THR A 64 -15.02 -28.81 -1.56
N PRO A 65 -14.49 -29.91 -1.00
CA PRO A 65 -15.19 -31.18 -1.01
C PRO A 65 -16.47 -31.02 -0.18
N LYS A 66 -17.62 -31.10 -0.85
CA LYS A 66 -18.90 -31.30 -0.18
C LYS A 66 -18.91 -32.76 0.29
N THR A 67 -18.59 -32.99 1.55
CA THR A 67 -18.92 -34.26 2.20
C THR A 67 -20.44 -34.28 2.36
N GLU A 68 -21.13 -34.75 1.33
CA GLU A 68 -22.47 -35.29 1.53
C GLU A 68 -22.27 -36.50 2.43
N ASN A 69 -22.51 -36.30 3.73
CA ASN A 69 -22.80 -37.42 4.61
C ASN A 69 -24.08 -38.03 4.05
N VAL A 70 -23.93 -38.96 3.11
CA VAL A 70 -24.94 -39.95 2.78
C VAL A 70 -25.01 -40.90 3.99
N GLY A 71 -25.47 -40.34 5.12
CA GLY A 71 -26.16 -41.09 6.14
C GLY A 71 -27.55 -41.36 5.59
N ASP A 72 -27.61 -42.18 4.55
CA ASP A 72 -28.84 -42.86 4.19
C ASP A 72 -29.12 -43.82 5.34
N SER A 73 -29.90 -43.31 6.29
CA SER A 73 -30.39 -44.01 7.46
C SER A 73 -31.54 -44.95 7.11
N SER A 74 -31.55 -45.53 5.90
CA SER A 74 -32.23 -46.79 5.63
C SER A 74 -31.38 -47.96 6.13
N THR A 75 -30.95 -47.90 7.39
CA THR A 75 -30.53 -49.11 8.09
C THR A 75 -31.77 -49.98 8.22
N LEU A 76 -31.86 -51.05 7.43
CA LEU A 76 -32.87 -52.09 7.54
C LEU A 76 -32.99 -52.47 9.01
N THR A 77 -34.13 -52.15 9.62
CA THR A 77 -34.33 -52.40 11.05
C THR A 77 -34.90 -53.80 11.21
N ALA A 78 -34.75 -54.39 12.40
CA ALA A 78 -35.33 -55.69 12.71
C ALA A 78 -36.88 -55.75 12.59
N GLY A 79 -37.55 -54.61 12.36
CA GLY A 79 -38.98 -54.53 12.05
C GLY A 79 -39.34 -54.89 10.61
N ASP A 80 -38.36 -54.92 9.69
CA ASP A 80 -38.58 -55.29 8.28
C ASP A 80 -38.52 -56.82 8.06
N ALA A 81 -38.34 -57.60 9.14
CA ALA A 81 -38.18 -59.05 9.13
C ALA A 81 -39.46 -59.84 9.51
N ALA A 82 -40.64 -59.20 9.50
CA ALA A 82 -41.93 -59.82 9.81
C ALA A 82 -42.73 -60.18 8.56
#